data_AF-A0AAD8AIA2-F1
#
_entry.id   AF-A0AAD8AIA2-F1
#
_cell.length_a   1.000
_cell.length_b   1.000
_cell.length_c   1.000
_cell.angle_alpha   90.00
_cell.angle_beta   90.00
_cell.angle_gamma   90.00
#
_symmetry.space_group_name_H-M   'P 1'
#
loop_
_entity.id
_entity.type
_entity.pdbx_description
1 polymer ?
#
loop_
_entity_poly.entity_id
_entity_poly.type
_entity_poly.pdbx_seq_one_letter_code
_entity_poly.pdbx_strand_id
1 'polypeptide(L)'
;NIAAFAYGVTVGWPSSAIPQLSSENNPIGSEPITVEDGSWLGGIICVGALASLPIYSYISEKFGRKTSGYLVGIPFIIGWILTYIASSVRTLFVARFFLGLSSGACFW
;
A
#
# COMPACT_ATOMS: atom_id res chain seq x y z
N ASN A 1 -1.82 6.52 -17.63
CA ASN A 1 -3.15 5.97 -17.28
C ASN A 1 -3.13 4.71 -16.43
N ILE A 2 -2.27 3.71 -16.69
CA ILE A 2 -2.26 2.47 -15.88
C ILE A 2 -1.94 2.72 -14.40
N ALA A 3 -0.96 3.57 -14.08
CA ALA A 3 -0.59 3.89 -12.69
C ALA A 3 -1.73 4.57 -11.90
N ALA A 4 -2.45 5.50 -12.53
CA ALA A 4 -3.59 6.18 -11.90
C ALA A 4 -4.75 5.21 -11.62
N PHE A 5 -5.02 4.28 -12.54
CA PHE A 5 -6.00 3.22 -12.32
C PHE A 5 -5.59 2.30 -11.17
N ALA A 6 -4.34 1.85 -11.16
CA ALA A 6 -3.78 0.98 -10.14
C ALA A 6 -3.81 1.63 -8.74
N TYR A 7 -3.57 2.94 -8.68
CA TYR A 7 -3.74 3.74 -7.47
C TYR A 7 -5.21 3.78 -7.02
N GLY A 8 -6.16 4.01 -7.93
CA GLY A 8 -7.59 3.99 -7.61
C GLY A 8 -8.04 2.65 -7.00
N VAL A 9 -7.56 1.52 -7.54
CA VAL A 9 -7.82 0.19 -6.98
C VAL A 9 -7.24 0.05 -5.57
N THR A 10 -6.03 0.56 -5.34
CA THR A 10 -5.35 0.50 -4.03
C THR A 10 -6.10 1.29 -2.95
N VAL A 11 -6.57 2.49 -3.29
CA VAL A 11 -7.35 3.34 -2.38
C VAL A 11 -8.75 2.77 -2.13
N GLY A 12 -9.36 2.15 -3.15
CA GLY A 12 -10.69 1.55 -3.06
C GLY A 12 -10.73 0.20 -2.32
N TRP A 13 -9.65 -0.58 -2.34
CA TRP A 13 -9.58 -1.91 -1.72
C TRP A 13 -9.99 -1.98 -0.23
N PRO A 14 -9.57 -1.05 0.67
CA PRO A 14 -10.02 -1.09 2.07
C PRO A 14 -11.54 -1.12 2.23
N SER A 15 -12.31 -0.52 1.32
CA SER A 15 -13.77 -0.49 1.38
C SER A 15 -14.41 -1.88 1.33
N SER A 16 -13.85 -2.78 0.50
CA SER A 16 -14.31 -4.17 0.42
C SER A 16 -13.61 -5.10 1.42
N ALA A 17 -12.35 -4.80 1.76
CA ALA A 17 -11.55 -5.62 2.66
C ALA A 17 -11.98 -5.50 4.14
N ILE A 18 -12.30 -4.29 4.62
CA ILE A 18 -12.66 -4.08 6.04
C ILE A 18 -13.88 -4.91 6.45
N PRO A 19 -15.01 -4.93 5.71
CA PRO A 19 -16.16 -5.77 6.04
C PRO A 19 -15.84 -7.27 6.07
N GLN A 20 -14.96 -7.74 5.17
CA GLN A 20 -14.55 -9.15 5.13
C GLN A 20 -13.64 -9.51 6.31
N LEU A 21 -12.76 -8.59 6.70
CA LEU A 21 -11.82 -8.77 7.81
C LEU A 21 -12.49 -8.66 9.18
N SER A 22 -13.60 -7.93 9.28
CA SER A 22 -14.42 -7.85 10.48
C SER A 22 -15.42 -9.00 10.62
N SER A 23 -15.52 -9.89 9.62
CA SER A 23 -16.37 -11.07 9.70
C SER A 23 -15.73 -12.21 10.51
N GLU A 24 -16.55 -13.08 11.11
CA GLU A 24 -16.08 -14.24 11.87
C GLU A 24 -15.28 -15.25 11.02
N ASN A 25 -15.49 -15.26 9.69
CA ASN A 25 -14.74 -16.06 8.72
C ASN A 25 -13.69 -15.21 7.99
N ASN A 26 -12.77 -14.61 8.76
CA ASN A 26 -11.75 -13.78 8.14
C ASN A 26 -10.61 -14.64 7.53
N PRO A 27 -10.04 -14.22 6.39
CA PRO A 27 -9.01 -15.00 5.69
C PRO A 27 -7.59 -14.85 6.29
N ILE A 28 -7.41 -14.05 7.34
CA ILE A 28 -6.10 -13.50 7.75
C ILE A 28 -5.81 -13.79 9.25
N GLY A 29 -6.68 -14.55 9.92
CA GLY A 29 -6.54 -14.87 11.35
C GLY A 29 -7.82 -15.47 11.96
N SER A 30 -7.80 -15.66 13.28
CA SER A 30 -8.94 -16.20 14.03
C SER A 30 -9.78 -15.12 14.72
N GLU A 31 -9.28 -13.88 14.77
CA GLU A 31 -9.95 -12.76 15.44
C GLU A 31 -10.35 -11.66 14.42
N PRO A 32 -11.58 -11.11 14.51
CA PRO A 32 -12.03 -9.99 13.69
C PRO A 32 -11.15 -8.75 13.89
N ILE A 33 -10.91 -7.99 12.82
CA ILE A 33 -10.19 -6.71 12.95
C ILE A 33 -11.02 -5.71 13.74
N THR A 34 -10.35 -4.92 14.58
CA THR A 34 -11.00 -3.84 15.32
C THR A 34 -11.26 -2.64 14.41
N VAL A 35 -12.16 -1.74 14.83
CA VAL A 35 -12.41 -0.47 14.13
C VAL A 35 -11.12 0.35 14.02
N GLU A 36 -10.28 0.30 15.05
CA GLU A 36 -9.01 1.02 15.11
C GLU A 36 -7.98 0.46 14.10
N ASP A 37 -7.92 -0.85 13.93
CA ASP A 37 -7.11 -1.49 12.87
C ASP A 37 -7.57 -1.05 11.47
N GLY A 38 -8.88 -0.94 11.25
CA GLY A 38 -9.46 -0.42 10.01
C GLY A 38 -9.02 1.02 9.72
N SER A 39 -9.01 1.89 10.74
CA SER A 39 -8.50 3.26 10.63
C SER A 39 -7.01 3.30 10.31
N TRP A 40 -6.20 2.48 10.97
CA TRP A 40 -4.76 2.38 10.70
C TRP A 40 -4.44 1.84 9.31
N LEU A 41 -5.25 0.91 8.78
CA LEU A 41 -5.10 0.39 7.41
C LEU A 41 -5.23 1.51 6.38
N GLY A 42 -6.12 2.49 6.62
CA GLY A 42 -6.24 3.69 5.80
C GLY A 42 -5.08 4.67 6.01
N GLY A 43 -4.74 4.97 7.27
CA GLY A 43 -3.73 5.97 7.63
C GLY A 43 -2.29 5.61 7.24
N ILE A 44 -1.92 4.33 7.27
CA ILE A 44 -0.54 3.90 7.02
C ILE A 44 -0.10 4.13 5.57
N ILE A 45 -1.04 4.21 4.61
CA ILE A 45 -0.76 4.62 3.23
C ILE A 45 -0.20 6.04 3.21
N CYS A 46 -0.73 6.96 4.01
CA CYS A 46 -0.24 8.33 4.09
C CYS A 46 1.19 8.39 4.65
N VAL A 47 1.49 7.55 5.64
CA VAL A 47 2.84 7.43 6.21
C VAL A 47 3.82 6.88 5.16
N GLY A 48 3.43 5.86 4.41
CA GLY A 48 4.21 5.34 3.28
C GLY A 48 4.43 6.40 2.20
N ALA A 49 3.40 7.18 1.87
CA ALA A 49 3.51 8.28 0.91
C ALA A 49 4.49 9.36 1.39
N LEU A 50 4.44 9.76 2.67
CA LEU A 50 5.40 10.72 3.24
C LEU A 50 6.84 10.19 3.20
N ALA A 51 7.03 8.91 3.55
CA ALA A 51 8.34 8.27 3.51
C ALA A 51 8.90 8.17 2.08
N SER A 52 8.03 8.08 1.08
CA SER A 52 8.44 7.99 -0.32
C SER A 52 9.11 9.28 -0.84
N LEU A 53 8.72 10.45 -0.32
CA LEU A 53 9.21 11.76 -0.78
C LEU A 53 10.75 11.85 -0.77
N PRO A 54 11.46 11.64 0.36
CA PRO A 54 12.93 11.69 0.37
C PRO A 54 13.57 10.56 -0.44
N ILE A 55 12.95 9.36 -0.48
CA ILE A 55 13.47 8.20 -1.20
C ILE A 55 13.50 8.47 -2.70
N TYR A 56 12.36 8.89 -3.27
CA TYR A 56 12.25 9.16 -4.70
C TYR A 56 12.92 10.47 -5.10
N SER A 57 13.01 11.46 -4.21
CA SER A 57 13.83 12.66 -4.42
C SER A 57 15.30 12.29 -4.63
N TYR A 58 15.88 11.48 -3.75
CA TYR A 58 17.27 11.03 -3.87
C TYR A 58 17.51 10.17 -5.12
N ILE A 59 16.58 9.25 -5.42
CA ILE A 59 16.68 8.37 -6.60
C ILE A 59 16.57 9.16 -7.90
N SER A 60 15.65 10.13 -7.97
CA SER A 60 15.47 10.98 -9.15
C SER A 60 16.72 11.82 -9.45
N GLU A 61 17.37 12.35 -8.40
CA GLU A 61 18.59 13.13 -8.54
C GLU A 61 19.79 12.29 -9.01
N LYS A 62 19.91 11.06 -8.50
CA LYS A 62 21.06 10.19 -8.80
C LYS A 62 20.92 9.38 -10.09
N PHE A 63 19.72 8.91 -10.42
CA PHE A 63 19.47 7.98 -11.53
C PHE A 63 18.57 8.56 -12.63
N GLY A 64 18.12 9.81 -12.47
CA GLY A 64 17.26 10.51 -13.41
C GLY A 64 15.77 10.12 -13.31
N ARG A 65 14.91 11.03 -13.79
CA ARG A 65 13.43 10.94 -13.65
C ARG A 65 12.80 9.70 -14.27
N LYS A 66 13.38 9.14 -15.34
CA LYS A 66 12.87 7.92 -16.01
C LYS A 66 13.02 6.68 -15.13
N THR A 67 14.13 6.55 -14.41
CA THR A 67 14.41 5.40 -13.53
C THR A 67 13.47 5.39 -12.33
N SER A 68 13.18 6.57 -11.76
CA SER A 68 12.19 6.74 -10.68
C SER A 68 10.83 6.14 -11.06
N GLY A 69 10.35 6.42 -12.28
CA GLY A 69 9.06 5.91 -12.77
C GLY A 69 8.97 4.39 -12.88
N TYR A 70 10.03 3.70 -13.32
CA TYR A 70 10.06 2.24 -13.34
C TYR A 70 10.16 1.64 -11.93
N LEU A 71 10.87 2.33 -11.03
CA LEU A 71 11.11 1.88 -9.67
C LEU A 71 9.83 1.89 -8.81
N VAL A 72 8.80 2.63 -9.21
CA VAL A 72 7.47 2.65 -8.55
C VAL A 72 6.72 1.33 -8.66
N GLY A 73 6.87 0.65 -9.81
CA GLY A 73 6.17 -0.60 -10.09
C GLY A 73 6.60 -1.73 -9.16
N ILE A 74 7.85 -1.72 -8.70
CA ILE A 74 8.42 -2.74 -7.82
C ILE A 74 7.70 -2.78 -6.46
N PRO A 75 7.67 -1.69 -5.65
CA PRO A 75 6.95 -1.67 -4.39
C PRO A 75 5.44 -1.89 -4.56
N PHE A 76 4.88 -1.57 -5.75
CA PHE A 76 3.46 -1.76 -6.02
C PHE A 76 3.13 -3.25 -6.14
N ILE A 77 3.91 -3.98 -6.95
CA ILE A 77 3.77 -5.43 -7.11
C ILE A 77 4.01 -6.13 -5.76
N ILE A 78 5.06 -5.72 -5.03
CA ILE A 78 5.37 -6.25 -3.70
C ILE A 78 4.17 -6.05 -2.75
N GLY A 79 3.62 -4.84 -2.70
CA GLY A 79 2.47 -4.52 -1.84
C GLY A 79 1.23 -5.38 -2.11
N TRP A 80 0.91 -5.64 -3.39
CA TRP A 80 -0.19 -6.53 -3.75
C TRP A 80 0.11 -8.00 -3.47
N ILE A 81 1.34 -8.46 -3.70
CA ILE A 81 1.75 -9.83 -3.35
C ILE A 81 1.63 -10.04 -1.83
N LEU A 82 2.14 -9.10 -1.02
CA LEU A 82 2.00 -9.18 0.44
C LEU A 82 0.53 -9.17 0.89
N THR A 83 -0.33 -8.41 0.20
CA THR A 83 -1.77 -8.39 0.48
C THR A 83 -2.40 -9.75 0.18
N TYR A 84 -1.98 -10.42 -0.89
CA TYR A 84 -2.49 -11.74 -1.28
C TYR A 84 -2.07 -12.85 -0.30
N ILE A 85 -0.81 -12.86 0.14
CA ILE A 85 -0.29 -13.86 1.09
C ILE A 85 -0.54 -13.48 2.55
N ALA A 86 -1.25 -12.39 2.81
CA ALA A 86 -1.41 -11.87 4.16
C ALA A 86 -2.09 -12.91 5.06
N SER A 87 -1.38 -13.33 6.11
CA SER A 87 -1.87 -14.24 7.15
C SER A 87 -1.95 -13.58 8.52
N SER A 88 -1.73 -12.26 8.59
CA SER A 88 -1.96 -11.45 9.79
C SER A 88 -2.26 -9.99 9.44
N VAL A 89 -2.97 -9.28 10.32
CA VAL A 89 -3.24 -7.83 10.20
C VAL A 89 -1.93 -7.02 10.09
N ARG A 90 -0.87 -7.46 10.79
CA ARG A 90 0.46 -6.84 10.69
C ARG A 90 1.06 -6.94 9.29
N THR A 91 0.88 -8.09 8.62
CA THR A 91 1.32 -8.26 7.23
C THR A 91 0.56 -7.32 6.29
N LEU A 92 -0.73 -7.09 6.54
CA LEU A 92 -1.52 -6.09 5.80
C LEU A 92 -1.00 -4.67 6.04
N PHE A 93 -0.65 -4.29 7.26
CA PHE A 93 -0.06 -2.97 7.52
C PHE A 93 1.24 -2.75 6.73
N VAL A 94 2.12 -3.76 6.70
CA VAL A 94 3.35 -3.71 5.90
C VAL A 94 3.03 -3.62 4.41
N ALA A 95 2.07 -4.41 3.92
CA ALA A 95 1.62 -4.36 2.53
C ALA A 95 1.13 -2.97 2.14
N ARG A 96 0.29 -2.35 2.98
CA ARG A 96 -0.24 -1.00 2.80
C ARG A 96 0.84 0.07 2.82
N PHE A 97 1.87 -0.09 3.65
CA PHE A 97 3.03 0.80 3.65
C PHE A 97 3.78 0.77 2.30
N PHE A 98 4.03 -0.41 1.74
CA PHE A 98 4.65 -0.55 0.41
C PHE A 98 3.80 0.03 -0.72
N LEU A 99 2.48 -0.16 -0.67
CA LEU A 99 1.55 0.47 -1.60
C LEU A 99 1.55 2.00 -1.47
N GLY A 100 1.66 2.51 -0.24
CA GLY A 100 1.84 3.94 0.04
C GLY A 100 3.15 4.47 -0.53
N LEU A 101 4.26 3.73 -0.41
CA LEU A 101 5.55 4.09 -1.00
C LEU A 101 5.46 4.28 -2.51
N SER A 102 4.75 3.40 -3.22
CA SER A 102 4.52 3.55 -4.66
C SER A 102 3.73 4.81 -5.03
N SER A 103 2.82 5.28 -4.16
CA SER A 103 1.93 6.39 -4.52
C SER A 103 2.65 7.74 -4.61
N GLY A 104 3.63 8.02 -3.75
CA GLY A 104 4.27 9.33 -3.72
C GLY A 104 5.26 9.58 -4.86
N ALA A 105 5.71 8.52 -5.55
CA ALA A 105 6.52 8.66 -6.76
C ALA A 105 5.74 9.14 -7.99
N CYS A 106 4.41 9.09 -7.96
CA CYS A 106 3.56 9.59 -9.05
C CYS A 106 3.44 11.12 -9.06
N PHE A 107 3.83 11.79 -7.97
CA PHE A 107 3.72 13.24 -7.79
C PHE A 107 4.99 14.03 -8.18
N TRP A 108 5.97 13.39 -8.84
CA TRP A 108 7.25 14.00 -9.26
C TRP A 108 7.59 13.77 -10.74
#